data_AF-A0A0A6PCH2-F1
#
_entry.id   AF-A0A0A6PCH2-F1
#
_cell.length_a   1.000
_cell.length_b   1.000
_cell.length_c   1.000
_cell.angle_alpha   90.00
_cell.angle_beta   90.00
_cell.angle_gamma   90.00
#
_symmetry.space_group_name_H-M   'P 1'
#
loop_
_entity.id
_entity.type
_entity.pdbx_description
1 polymer ?
#
loop_
_entity_poly.entity_id
_entity_poly.type
_entity_poly.pdbx_seq_one_letter_code
_entity_poly.pdbx_strand_id
1 'polypeptide(L)'
;MSYGTRGGNIGEKDNYDVLDDEINSWLGAIYAKTHNVVFISDSCHSGSVARNKAPISRGLSRDERTHILGKKVDSKIEKYYGIHIGSAQNDEFASETIENDGKYYGIFTWHWAKALQQAQAGQTWNDVFKRTYSAVVSLRGETQHPQMEGERNRQVFGGELIPLSATISVAKVNGELV
;
A
#
# COMPACT_ATOMS: atom_id res chain seq x y z
N MET A 1 -3.22 -11.85 14.03
CA MET A 1 -1.95 -11.99 14.82
C MET A 1 -1.32 -10.61 14.96
N SER A 2 -0.58 -10.30 16.03
CA SER A 2 0.03 -8.98 16.26
C SER A 2 1.54 -9.01 15.93
N TYR A 3 2.13 -7.87 15.56
CA TYR A 3 3.54 -7.63 15.23
C TYR A 3 4.06 -6.27 15.79
N GLY A 4 4.24 -6.11 17.11
CA GLY A 4 4.38 -4.79 17.75
C GLY A 4 5.31 -4.72 18.96
N THR A 5 6.06 -3.61 19.04
CA THR A 5 7.08 -3.29 20.07
C THR A 5 6.60 -2.28 21.13
N ARG A 6 5.30 -1.98 21.21
CA ARG A 6 4.82 -1.03 22.21
C ARG A 6 4.84 -1.68 23.60
N GLY A 7 5.93 -1.39 24.31
CA GLY A 7 6.15 -1.77 25.70
C GLY A 7 5.32 -0.87 26.61
N GLY A 8 4.13 -1.34 26.97
CA GLY A 8 3.25 -0.70 27.94
C GLY A 8 2.40 -1.72 28.67
N ASN A 9 1.54 -1.25 29.58
CA ASN A 9 0.75 -2.10 30.46
C ASN A 9 -0.09 -3.13 29.70
N ILE A 10 -0.06 -4.38 30.17
CA ILE A 10 -0.85 -5.50 29.66
C ILE A 10 -2.34 -5.18 29.93
N GLY A 11 -3.03 -4.64 28.93
CA GLY A 11 -4.43 -4.23 29.03
C GLY A 11 -4.78 -2.97 28.24
N GLU A 12 -3.79 -2.19 27.82
CA GLU A 12 -3.99 -1.01 26.98
C GLU A 12 -3.96 -1.38 25.49
N LYS A 13 -5.06 -1.11 24.79
CA LYS A 13 -5.25 -1.45 23.37
C LYS A 13 -4.18 -0.84 22.48
N ASP A 14 -3.75 0.38 22.79
CA ASP A 14 -2.78 1.12 21.98
C ASP A 14 -1.36 0.54 22.05
N ASN A 15 -1.14 -0.50 22.86
CA ASN A 15 0.11 -1.24 22.96
C ASN A 15 0.20 -2.45 22.01
N TYR A 16 -0.82 -2.67 21.20
CA TYR A 16 -0.86 -3.71 20.17
C TYR A 16 -0.87 -3.11 18.76
N ASP A 17 -0.64 -3.95 17.75
CA ASP A 17 -0.73 -3.53 16.36
C ASP A 17 -2.15 -3.46 15.89
N VAL A 18 -2.34 -2.67 14.84
CA VAL A 18 -3.63 -2.58 14.19
C VAL A 18 -3.88 -3.89 13.45
N LEU A 19 -4.96 -4.59 13.81
CA LEU A 19 -5.42 -5.76 13.07
C LEU A 19 -6.11 -5.35 11.77
N ASP A 20 -6.07 -6.24 10.79
CA ASP A 20 -6.87 -6.21 9.57
C ASP A 20 -8.38 -6.06 9.87
N ASP A 21 -8.91 -6.78 10.85
CA ASP A 21 -10.29 -6.65 11.31
C ASP A 21 -10.65 -5.23 11.77
N GLU A 22 -9.69 -4.53 12.38
CA GLU A 22 -9.90 -3.15 12.83
C GLU A 22 -9.92 -2.19 11.66
N ILE A 23 -8.99 -2.34 10.71
CA ILE A 23 -8.97 -1.57 9.47
C ILE A 23 -10.26 -1.81 8.69
N ASN A 24 -10.69 -3.07 8.57
CA ASN A 24 -11.94 -3.43 7.90
C ASN A 24 -13.16 -2.78 8.57
N SER A 25 -13.24 -2.83 9.90
CA SER A 25 -14.32 -2.18 10.66
C SER A 25 -14.36 -0.67 10.43
N TRP A 26 -13.20 0.00 10.43
CA TRP A 26 -13.12 1.45 10.16
C TRP A 26 -13.48 1.79 8.72
N LEU A 27 -12.99 1.01 7.75
CA LEU A 27 -13.33 1.18 6.34
C LEU A 27 -14.83 0.97 6.10
N GLY A 28 -15.47 0.01 6.76
CA GLY A 28 -16.92 -0.19 6.72
C GLY A 28 -17.70 1.06 7.13
N ALA A 29 -17.27 1.75 8.20
CA ALA A 29 -17.87 3.01 8.62
C ALA A 29 -17.71 4.13 7.59
N ILE A 30 -16.59 4.16 6.87
CA ILE A 30 -16.34 5.12 5.78
C ILE A 30 -17.19 4.77 4.55
N TYR A 31 -17.34 3.48 4.21
CA TYR A 31 -18.19 3.01 3.10
C TYR A 31 -19.65 3.37 3.28
N ALA A 32 -20.14 3.41 4.52
CA ALA A 32 -21.48 3.90 4.82
C ALA A 32 -21.70 5.39 4.47
N LYS A 33 -20.62 6.14 4.20
CA LYS A 33 -20.66 7.57 3.84
C LYS A 33 -20.31 7.84 2.38
N THR A 34 -19.46 7.02 1.77
CA THR A 34 -19.02 7.24 0.40
C THR A 34 -18.50 5.95 -0.25
N HIS A 35 -18.73 5.84 -1.56
CA HIS A 35 -18.17 4.78 -2.38
C HIS A 35 -16.77 5.15 -2.89
N ASN A 36 -16.38 6.43 -2.83
CA ASN A 36 -15.14 6.97 -3.40
C ASN A 36 -13.93 6.74 -2.49
N VAL A 37 -13.74 5.50 -2.03
CA VAL A 37 -12.62 5.11 -1.19
C VAL A 37 -11.68 4.21 -1.98
N VAL A 38 -10.40 4.55 -1.93
CA VAL A 38 -9.29 3.72 -2.42
C VAL A 38 -8.31 3.56 -1.26
N PHE A 39 -8.21 2.33 -0.75
CA PHE A 39 -7.27 1.97 0.30
C PHE A 39 -6.08 1.23 -0.32
N ILE A 40 -4.88 1.68 0.02
CA ILE A 40 -3.63 1.18 -0.55
C ILE A 40 -2.70 0.87 0.61
N SER A 41 -2.23 -0.38 0.69
CA SER A 41 -1.25 -0.80 1.69
C SER A 41 0.01 -1.30 1.01
N ASP A 42 1.12 -0.60 1.25
CA ASP A 42 2.46 -1.09 0.89
C ASP A 42 3.14 -1.70 2.12
N SER A 43 2.75 -2.93 2.45
CA SER A 43 3.16 -3.64 3.66
C SER A 43 3.23 -5.14 3.40
N CYS A 44 4.16 -5.84 4.04
CA CYS A 44 4.19 -7.30 4.04
C CYS A 44 3.04 -7.86 4.90
N HIS A 45 2.63 -9.10 4.62
CA HIS A 45 1.90 -9.92 5.59
C HIS A 45 2.80 -11.08 6.03
N SER A 46 2.94 -11.25 7.35
CA SER A 46 3.85 -12.17 8.06
C SER A 46 5.36 -11.88 7.91
N GLY A 47 5.95 -11.25 8.93
CA GLY A 47 7.40 -11.06 9.06
C GLY A 47 8.21 -12.35 9.23
N SER A 48 8.09 -13.32 8.33
CA SER A 48 9.03 -14.43 8.20
C SER A 48 10.31 -13.89 7.57
N VAL A 49 11.24 -13.44 8.40
CA VAL A 49 12.66 -13.16 8.08
C VAL A 49 13.04 -13.59 6.66
N ALA A 50 13.24 -12.62 5.76
CA ALA A 50 13.71 -12.84 4.40
C ALA A 50 15.01 -13.67 4.44
N ARG A 51 14.90 -14.98 4.24
CA ARG A 51 16.06 -15.84 4.01
C ARG A 51 16.45 -15.69 2.54
N ASN A 52 17.37 -14.75 2.33
CA ASN A 52 18.22 -14.58 1.15
C ASN A 52 17.51 -14.22 -0.16
N LYS A 53 17.77 -12.98 -0.62
CA LYS A 53 17.61 -12.41 -1.99
C LYS A 53 16.50 -11.36 -2.21
N ALA A 54 15.76 -10.91 -1.20
CA ALA A 54 15.03 -9.65 -1.30
C ALA A 54 15.96 -8.47 -0.89
N PRO A 55 16.18 -7.44 -1.73
CA PRO A 55 17.11 -6.32 -1.55
C PRO A 55 16.79 -5.35 -0.40
N ILE A 56 16.16 -5.80 0.69
CA ILE A 56 15.70 -5.07 1.90
C ILE A 56 14.17 -5.09 1.97
N SER A 57 13.65 -5.80 2.97
CA SER A 57 12.26 -5.75 3.42
C SER A 57 12.28 -5.19 4.83
N ARG A 58 11.54 -4.12 5.09
CA ARG A 58 11.36 -3.60 6.46
C ARG A 58 10.25 -4.42 7.13
N GLY A 59 10.63 -5.23 8.11
CA GLY A 59 9.68 -6.04 8.89
C GLY A 59 10.05 -6.03 10.36
N LEU A 60 9.04 -6.10 11.22
CA LEU A 60 9.22 -6.32 12.65
C LEU A 60 9.15 -7.81 12.95
N SER A 61 9.84 -8.22 14.03
CA SER A 61 9.66 -9.54 14.60
C SER A 61 8.21 -9.75 15.03
N ARG A 62 7.74 -10.99 14.96
CA ARG A 62 6.42 -11.39 15.43
C ARG A 62 6.22 -11.03 16.91
N ASP A 63 5.06 -10.47 17.23
CA ASP A 63 4.64 -10.28 18.62
C ASP A 63 3.83 -11.50 19.05
N GLU A 64 4.39 -12.27 19.98
CA GLU A 64 3.79 -13.51 20.48
C GLU A 64 2.71 -13.25 21.56
N ARG A 65 2.48 -11.99 21.95
CA ARG A 65 1.39 -11.64 22.87
C ARG A 65 0.04 -11.94 22.21
N THR A 66 -0.90 -12.46 23.00
CA THR A 66 -2.29 -12.60 22.54
C THR A 66 -2.90 -11.22 22.35
N HIS A 67 -3.37 -10.93 21.13
CA HIS A 67 -4.03 -9.66 20.84
C HIS A 67 -5.37 -9.60 21.59
N ILE A 68 -5.60 -8.52 22.36
CA ILE A 68 -6.82 -8.36 23.17
C ILE A 68 -8.11 -8.34 22.35
N LEU A 69 -8.03 -7.96 21.07
CA LEU A 69 -9.14 -7.98 20.10
C LEU A 69 -9.13 -9.20 19.17
N GLY A 70 -8.18 -10.13 19.30
CA GLY A 70 -7.98 -11.27 18.37
C GLY A 70 -9.08 -12.33 18.39
N LYS A 71 -10.23 -12.06 19.02
CA LYS A 71 -11.46 -12.86 19.01
C LYS A 71 -12.67 -12.03 18.57
N LYS A 72 -12.49 -10.98 17.75
CA LYS A 72 -13.64 -10.36 17.12
C LYS A 72 -14.23 -11.37 16.14
N VAL A 73 -15.54 -11.57 16.24
CA VAL A 73 -16.29 -12.31 15.22
C VAL A 73 -16.17 -11.50 13.95
N ASP A 74 -15.60 -12.11 12.91
CA ASP A 74 -15.53 -11.57 11.56
C ASP A 74 -16.89 -10.95 11.19
N SER A 75 -16.99 -9.63 11.26
CA SER A 75 -18.10 -8.94 10.62
C SER A 75 -17.75 -8.93 9.14
N LYS A 76 -17.99 -10.07 8.46
CA LYS A 76 -17.82 -10.18 7.02
C LYS A 76 -18.56 -9.01 6.39
N ILE A 77 -17.79 -8.12 5.77
CA ILE A 77 -18.35 -7.03 4.99
C ILE A 77 -19.00 -7.70 3.78
N GLU A 78 -20.33 -7.84 3.79
CA GLU A 78 -21.05 -8.51 2.70
C GLU A 78 -20.95 -7.75 1.37
N LYS A 79 -20.65 -6.44 1.42
CA LYS A 79 -20.42 -5.59 0.24
C LYS A 79 -19.21 -4.68 0.43
N TYR A 80 -18.18 -4.93 -0.36
CA TYR A 80 -17.05 -4.04 -0.53
C TYR A 80 -17.44 -2.92 -1.52
N TYR A 81 -17.57 -1.70 -1.00
CA TYR A 81 -17.88 -0.51 -1.81
C TYR A 81 -16.62 0.28 -2.23
N GLY A 82 -15.48 -0.01 -1.61
CA GLY A 82 -14.20 0.61 -1.92
C GLY A 82 -13.34 -0.23 -2.86
N ILE A 83 -12.16 0.31 -3.16
CA ILE A 83 -11.07 -0.42 -3.83
C ILE A 83 -9.97 -0.66 -2.80
N HIS A 84 -9.52 -1.90 -2.68
CA HIS A 84 -8.39 -2.28 -1.82
C HIS A 84 -7.23 -2.74 -2.70
N ILE A 85 -6.04 -2.23 -2.43
CA ILE A 85 -4.83 -2.59 -3.17
C ILE A 85 -3.73 -2.92 -2.18
N GLY A 86 -3.19 -4.14 -2.27
CA GLY A 86 -2.04 -4.60 -1.50
C GLY A 86 -0.80 -4.71 -2.37
N SER A 87 0.38 -4.43 -1.82
CA SER A 87 1.64 -4.51 -2.57
C SER A 87 2.23 -5.91 -2.76
N ALA A 88 1.70 -6.91 -2.04
CA ALA A 88 2.16 -8.30 -2.03
C ALA A 88 0.99 -9.25 -1.67
N GLN A 89 1.13 -10.54 -1.97
CA GLN A 89 0.22 -11.60 -1.48
C GLN A 89 0.47 -11.91 0.00
N ASN A 90 -0.39 -12.76 0.58
CA ASN A 90 -0.37 -13.13 2.00
C ASN A 90 0.93 -13.79 2.48
N ASP A 91 1.68 -14.41 1.57
CA ASP A 91 2.92 -15.16 1.80
C ASP A 91 4.15 -14.52 1.12
N GLU A 92 4.03 -13.26 0.72
CA GLU A 92 5.07 -12.51 -0.02
C GLU A 92 5.53 -11.26 0.72
N PHE A 93 6.70 -10.75 0.31
CA PHE A 93 7.31 -9.57 0.91
C PHE A 93 7.18 -8.33 0.02
N ALA A 94 6.61 -7.27 0.60
CA ALA A 94 6.71 -5.92 0.08
C ALA A 94 8.15 -5.41 0.19
N SER A 95 8.84 -5.33 -0.94
CA SER A 95 10.26 -4.98 -0.95
C SER A 95 10.54 -3.52 -1.34
N GLU A 96 11.76 -3.08 -1.06
CA GLU A 96 12.24 -1.74 -1.38
C GLU A 96 13.20 -1.70 -2.58
N THR A 97 13.32 -0.53 -3.20
CA THR A 97 14.29 -0.18 -4.24
C THR A 97 15.04 1.09 -3.85
N ILE A 98 16.26 1.24 -4.36
CA ILE A 98 17.07 2.45 -4.23
C ILE A 98 16.99 3.20 -5.56
N GLU A 99 16.72 4.50 -5.51
CA GLU A 99 16.70 5.36 -6.70
C GLU A 99 17.93 6.28 -6.76
N ASN A 100 18.04 7.06 -7.83
CA ASN A 100 19.22 7.91 -8.12
C ASN A 100 19.55 8.94 -7.02
N ASP A 101 18.61 9.25 -6.13
CA ASP A 101 18.82 10.12 -4.97
C ASP A 101 19.38 9.39 -3.74
N GLY A 102 19.68 8.09 -3.87
CA GLY A 102 20.19 7.23 -2.81
C GLY A 102 19.16 6.87 -1.74
N LYS A 103 17.88 7.21 -1.92
CA LYS A 103 16.81 6.91 -0.96
C LYS A 103 16.12 5.59 -1.30
N TYR A 104 15.58 4.97 -0.25
CA TYR A 104 14.79 3.75 -0.33
C TYR A 104 13.31 4.07 -0.52
N TYR A 105 12.68 3.39 -1.46
CA TYR A 105 11.26 3.48 -1.76
C TYR A 105 10.65 2.08 -1.82
N GLY A 106 9.42 1.90 -1.34
CA GLY A 106 8.67 0.67 -1.60
C GLY A 106 8.49 0.49 -3.11
N ILE A 107 8.86 -0.68 -3.66
CA ILE A 107 8.82 -0.94 -5.11
C ILE A 107 7.40 -0.72 -5.63
N PHE A 108 6.40 -1.18 -4.88
CA PHE A 108 5.00 -0.97 -5.24
C PHE A 108 4.64 0.51 -5.22
N THR A 109 4.85 1.22 -4.10
CA THR A 109 4.52 2.65 -3.99
C THR A 109 5.21 3.48 -5.08
N TRP A 110 6.47 3.18 -5.38
CA TRP A 110 7.24 3.86 -6.42
C TRP A 110 6.60 3.72 -7.81
N HIS A 111 6.28 2.49 -8.20
CA HIS A 111 5.65 2.23 -9.50
C HIS A 111 4.16 2.62 -9.53
N TRP A 112 3.49 2.60 -8.39
CA TRP A 112 2.13 3.11 -8.22
C TRP A 112 2.06 4.62 -8.48
N ALA A 113 2.96 5.39 -7.86
CA ALA A 113 3.05 6.82 -8.09
C ALA A 113 3.34 7.15 -9.56
N LYS A 114 4.28 6.43 -10.19
CA LYS A 114 4.57 6.58 -11.63
C LYS A 114 3.36 6.25 -12.51
N ALA A 115 2.64 5.17 -12.23
CA ALA A 115 1.45 4.78 -12.98
C ALA A 115 0.31 5.81 -12.83
N LEU A 116 0.14 6.40 -11.63
CA LEU A 116 -0.80 7.49 -11.39
C LEU A 116 -0.43 8.77 -12.14
N GLN A 117 0.86 9.15 -12.18
CA GLN A 117 1.32 10.31 -12.96
C GLN A 117 1.05 10.14 -14.46
N GLN A 118 1.01 8.90 -14.94
CA GLN A 118 0.68 8.55 -16.32
C GLN A 118 -0.81 8.29 -16.55
N ALA A 119 -1.66 8.44 -15.53
CA ALA A 119 -3.09 8.20 -15.67
C ALA A 119 -3.72 9.29 -16.56
N GLN A 120 -4.62 8.87 -17.45
CA GLN A 120 -5.35 9.74 -18.35
C GLN A 120 -6.83 9.78 -17.98
N ALA A 121 -7.51 10.86 -18.35
CA ALA A 121 -8.95 10.98 -18.19
C ALA A 121 -9.66 9.76 -18.82
N GLY A 122 -10.63 9.22 -18.10
CA GLY A 122 -11.39 8.03 -18.50
C GLY A 122 -10.73 6.68 -18.18
N GLN A 123 -9.46 6.63 -17.77
CA GLN A 123 -8.83 5.39 -17.33
C GLN A 123 -9.37 4.93 -15.97
N THR A 124 -9.32 3.62 -15.75
CA THR A 124 -9.82 2.96 -14.54
C THR A 124 -8.69 2.67 -13.55
N TRP A 125 -9.05 2.41 -12.29
CA TRP A 125 -8.08 1.95 -11.29
C TRP A 125 -7.40 0.64 -11.71
N ASN A 126 -8.08 -0.22 -12.46
CA ASN A 126 -7.50 -1.43 -13.04
C ASN A 126 -6.39 -1.11 -14.07
N ASP A 127 -6.49 -0.03 -14.83
CA ASP A 127 -5.46 0.37 -15.80
C ASP A 127 -4.20 0.91 -15.09
N VAL A 128 -4.37 1.66 -14.00
CA VAL A 128 -3.26 2.08 -13.14
C VAL A 128 -2.64 0.84 -12.48
N PHE A 129 -3.46 -0.03 -11.89
CA PHE A 129 -3.01 -1.24 -11.23
C PHE A 129 -2.22 -2.16 -12.16
N LYS A 130 -2.70 -2.43 -13.38
CA LYS A 130 -1.99 -3.27 -14.34
C LYS A 130 -0.60 -2.72 -14.70
N ARG A 131 -0.47 -1.40 -14.88
CA ARG A 131 0.84 -0.76 -15.12
C ARG A 131 1.78 -0.95 -13.94
N THR A 132 1.28 -0.73 -12.72
CA THR A 132 2.05 -0.97 -11.49
C THR A 132 2.44 -2.44 -11.35
N TYR A 133 1.48 -3.35 -11.51
CA TYR A 133 1.68 -4.80 -11.41
C TYR A 133 2.75 -5.28 -12.38
N SER A 134 2.65 -4.92 -13.66
CA SER A 134 3.64 -5.28 -14.67
C SER A 134 5.04 -4.77 -14.32
N ALA A 135 5.17 -3.55 -13.80
CA ALA A 135 6.47 -3.02 -13.39
C ALA A 135 7.04 -3.75 -12.17
N VAL A 136 6.23 -4.00 -11.13
CA VAL A 136 6.65 -4.72 -9.92
C VAL A 136 7.09 -6.15 -10.27
N VAL A 137 6.26 -6.89 -11.00
CA VAL A 137 6.57 -8.28 -11.40
C VAL A 137 7.77 -8.35 -12.34
N SER A 138 7.99 -7.35 -13.20
CA SER A 138 9.19 -7.31 -14.05
C SER A 138 10.49 -7.20 -13.24
N LEU A 139 10.43 -6.55 -12.07
CA LEU A 139 11.58 -6.41 -11.18
C LEU A 139 11.73 -7.57 -10.18
N ARG A 140 10.60 -8.15 -9.76
CA ARG A 140 10.53 -9.10 -8.64
C ARG A 140 10.25 -10.53 -9.03
N GLY A 141 9.87 -10.77 -10.28
CA GLY A 141 9.40 -12.06 -10.75
C GLY A 141 8.31 -12.59 -9.84
N GLU A 142 8.45 -13.85 -9.43
CA GLU A 142 7.46 -14.57 -8.63
C GLU A 142 7.50 -14.25 -7.12
N THR A 143 8.30 -13.26 -6.70
CA THR A 143 8.52 -12.98 -5.26
C THR A 143 7.67 -11.85 -4.67
N GLN A 144 6.96 -11.11 -5.52
CA GLN A 144 6.06 -10.04 -5.10
C GLN A 144 5.01 -9.77 -6.17
N HIS A 145 3.75 -10.04 -5.86
CA HIS A 145 2.59 -9.84 -6.72
C HIS A 145 1.56 -8.95 -6.01
N PRO A 146 1.39 -7.70 -6.45
CA PRO A 146 0.33 -6.84 -5.96
C PRO A 146 -1.06 -7.45 -6.14
N GLN A 147 -1.97 -7.12 -5.23
CA GLN A 147 -3.37 -7.57 -5.24
C GLN A 147 -4.32 -6.38 -5.35
N MET A 148 -5.50 -6.60 -5.94
CA MET A 148 -6.57 -5.62 -6.00
C MET A 148 -7.94 -6.28 -5.83
N GLU A 149 -8.78 -5.68 -5.00
CA GLU A 149 -10.17 -6.09 -4.75
C GLU A 149 -11.14 -4.90 -4.89
N GLY A 150 -12.42 -5.19 -4.99
CA GLY A 150 -13.48 -4.18 -5.12
C GLY A 150 -13.74 -3.70 -6.55
N GLU A 151 -14.22 -2.46 -6.70
CA GLU A 151 -14.72 -1.86 -7.94
C GLU A 151 -13.60 -1.45 -8.94
N ARG A 152 -12.86 -2.43 -9.47
CA ARG A 152 -11.65 -2.21 -10.29
C ARG A 152 -11.85 -1.32 -11.51
N ASN A 153 -13.03 -1.39 -12.12
CA ASN A 153 -13.37 -0.66 -13.36
C ASN A 153 -13.85 0.77 -13.12
N ARG A 154 -13.87 1.24 -11.86
CA ARG A 154 -14.18 2.63 -11.56
C ARG A 154 -13.10 3.54 -12.14
N GLN A 155 -13.52 4.66 -12.70
CA GLN A 155 -12.61 5.67 -13.22
C GLN A 155 -11.77 6.28 -12.10
N VAL A 156 -10.50 6.55 -12.42
CA VAL A 156 -9.59 7.25 -11.52
C VAL A 156 -10.13 8.67 -11.29
N PHE A 157 -10.28 9.04 -10.01
CA PHE A 157 -10.86 10.32 -9.59
C PHE A 157 -12.19 10.68 -10.28
N GLY A 158 -13.05 9.69 -10.57
CA GLY A 158 -14.34 9.93 -11.24
C GLY A 158 -14.22 10.37 -12.70
N GLY A 159 -13.06 10.18 -13.32
CA GLY A 159 -12.78 10.60 -14.71
C GLY A 159 -12.19 12.02 -14.80
N GLU A 160 -12.18 12.77 -13.71
CA GLU A 160 -11.64 14.12 -13.62
C GLU A 160 -10.14 14.09 -13.28
N LEU A 161 -9.33 13.75 -14.28
CA LEU A 161 -7.87 13.83 -14.18
C LEU A 161 -7.37 15.10 -14.88
N ILE A 162 -6.80 16.01 -14.09
CA ILE A 162 -6.03 17.14 -14.61
C ILE A 162 -4.61 16.64 -14.84
N PRO A 163 -4.09 16.64 -16.08
CA PRO A 163 -2.72 16.25 -16.35
C PRO A 163 -1.75 17.11 -15.53
N LEU A 164 -0.73 16.50 -14.94
CA LEU A 164 0.36 17.23 -14.31
C LEU A 164 1.02 18.14 -15.37
N SER A 165 1.20 19.42 -15.03
CA SER A 165 1.97 20.34 -15.86
C SER A 165 3.37 19.79 -16.05
N ALA A 166 3.86 19.82 -17.30
CA ALA A 166 5.21 19.39 -17.60
C ALA A 166 6.22 20.20 -16.77
N THR A 167 6.98 19.52 -15.92
CA THR A 167 8.06 20.12 -15.14
C THR A 167 9.36 20.01 -15.93
N ILE A 168 10.17 21.06 -15.93
CA ILE A 168 11.55 21.03 -16.43
C ILE A 168 12.46 20.96 -15.22
N SER A 169 13.30 19.91 -15.14
CA SER A 169 14.31 19.82 -14.09
C SER A 169 15.36 20.92 -14.28
N VAL A 170 15.43 21.86 -13.32
CA VAL A 170 16.45 22.91 -13.30
C VAL A 170 17.68 22.36 -12.60
N ALA A 171 18.70 21.98 -13.37
CA ALA A 171 19.95 21.44 -12.82
C ALA A 171 20.88 22.52 -12.24
N LYS A 172 20.78 23.76 -12.74
CA LYS A 172 21.57 24.91 -12.27
C LYS A 172 20.85 26.22 -12.61
N VAL A 173 20.83 27.16 -11.67
CA VAL A 173 20.42 28.56 -11.90
C VAL A 173 21.68 29.41 -11.87
N ASN A 174 22.03 30.04 -12.99
CA ASN A 174 23.09 31.05 -13.03
C ASN A 174 22.43 32.43 -12.85
N GLY A 175 22.28 32.87 -11.60
CA GLY A 175 21.79 34.21 -11.28
C GLY A 175 22.42 34.70 -9.99
N GLU A 176 22.73 35.99 -9.91
CA GLU A 176 23.07 36.65 -8.65
C GLU A 176 21.78 36.97 -7.89
N LEU A 177 21.80 36.78 -6.56
CA LEU A 177 20.74 37.26 -5.68
C LEU A 177 20.69 38.80 -5.81
N VAL A 178 19.57 39.32 -6.32
CA VAL A 178 19.26 40.76 -6.35
C VAL A 178 18.71 41.19 -5.00
#